data_AF-A0A9E5M808-F1
#
_entry.id   AF-A0A9E5M808-F1
#
_cell.length_a   1.000
_cell.length_b   1.000
_cell.length_c   1.000
_cell.angle_alpha   90.00
_cell.angle_beta   90.00
_cell.angle_gamma   90.00
#
_symmetry.space_group_name_H-M   'P 1'
#
loop_
_entity.id
_entity.type
_entity.pdbx_description
1 polymer ?
#
loop_
_entity_poly.entity_id
_entity_poly.type
_entity_poly.pdbx_seq_one_letter_code
_entity_poly.pdbx_strand_id
1 'polypeptide(L)'
;MATVRGQTYADYAWPPALGTLYQRNGLTLSLALAASLTLFMLLALQSNGTLWGPLVQNGQQGFYAIFPHNLMVSLFAPVFLWAVFALGMGVRKFWKDVTPATSGAPLSTPAAAEATHDALKLKYLGGGHGDGCNNEDDAFTLARKRTHHLTFYGFMLCFAATSVATLYHYAFGWPAPYDFNSLPKILGTVGGISLALGSLGLWRLNLARDPNHGDVKQRPMDRGFIALLFLISVTGLALMLSRNTAAMPSLLALHLGLVMALFLTLPYGKFAHGIFRTASLLRFSVEKRQPSKLALGSD
;
A
#
# COMPACT_ATOMS: atom_id res chain seq x y z
N MET A 1 19.85 7.14 -13.41
CA MET A 1 18.40 6.81 -13.46
C MET A 1 17.74 6.61 -12.10
N ALA A 2 18.35 5.90 -11.14
CA ALA A 2 17.72 5.64 -9.82
C ALA A 2 17.43 6.94 -9.01
N THR A 3 18.31 7.94 -9.12
CA THR A 3 18.16 9.27 -8.51
C THR A 3 16.98 10.07 -9.08
N VAL A 4 16.79 10.08 -10.40
CA VAL A 4 15.67 10.77 -11.06
C VAL A 4 14.31 10.17 -10.66
N ARG A 5 14.24 8.84 -10.47
CA ARG A 5 13.02 8.15 -9.99
C ARG A 5 12.63 8.51 -8.55
N GLY A 6 13.61 8.82 -7.71
CA GLY A 6 13.42 9.25 -6.32
C GLY A 6 12.83 10.64 -6.20
N GLN A 7 13.16 11.52 -7.14
CA GLN A 7 12.70 12.91 -7.17
C GLN A 7 11.21 12.99 -7.52
N THR A 8 10.75 12.22 -8.50
CA THR A 8 9.39 12.36 -9.05
C THR A 8 8.27 12.24 -8.00
N TYR A 9 8.28 11.26 -7.09
CA TYR A 9 7.14 11.10 -6.17
C TYR A 9 7.18 12.08 -4.98
N ALA A 10 8.37 12.53 -4.54
CA ALA A 10 8.47 13.57 -3.51
C ALA A 10 7.97 14.92 -4.05
N ASP A 11 8.22 15.20 -5.32
CA ASP A 11 7.84 16.46 -5.98
C ASP A 11 6.32 16.60 -6.17
N TYR A 12 5.61 15.49 -6.33
CA TYR A 12 4.15 15.44 -6.47
C TYR A 12 3.40 15.08 -5.18
N ALA A 13 4.11 14.84 -4.07
CA ALA A 13 3.48 14.58 -2.77
C ALA A 13 2.78 15.84 -2.25
N TRP A 14 1.54 15.68 -1.77
CA TRP A 14 0.74 16.79 -1.22
C TRP A 14 0.28 16.49 0.22
N PRO A 15 0.48 17.42 1.18
CA PRO A 15 1.25 18.65 1.07
C PRO A 15 2.78 18.38 1.00
N PRO A 16 3.57 19.24 0.32
CA PRO A 16 5.00 19.02 0.08
C PRO A 16 5.87 18.86 1.35
N ALA A 17 5.48 19.53 2.43
CA ALA A 17 6.20 19.46 3.71
C ALA A 17 6.20 18.03 4.29
N LEU A 18 5.07 17.33 4.21
CA LEU A 18 4.95 15.95 4.67
C LEU A 18 5.69 14.99 3.75
N GLY A 19 5.68 15.23 2.44
CA GLY A 19 6.47 14.47 1.47
C GLY A 19 7.97 14.54 1.77
N THR A 20 8.48 15.73 2.04
CA THR A 20 9.91 15.95 2.37
C THR A 20 10.31 15.31 3.70
N LEU A 21 9.44 15.40 4.71
CA LEU A 21 9.66 14.77 6.02
C LEU A 21 9.74 13.25 5.89
N TYR A 22 8.80 12.65 5.16
CA TYR A 22 8.74 11.20 4.95
C TYR A 22 9.91 10.70 4.09
N GLN A 23 10.34 11.46 3.08
CA GLN A 23 11.50 11.12 2.26
C GLN A 23 12.78 11.00 3.10
N ARG A 24 12.98 11.89 4.08
CA ARG A 24 14.18 11.89 4.93
C ARG A 24 14.14 10.86 6.05
N ASN A 25 12.98 10.69 6.70
CA ASN A 25 12.83 9.93 7.94
C ASN A 25 11.84 8.76 7.86
N GLY A 26 11.55 8.24 6.65
CA GLY A 26 10.41 7.35 6.42
C GLY A 26 10.30 6.14 7.36
N LEU A 27 11.40 5.45 7.69
CA LEU A 27 11.39 4.35 8.65
C LEU A 27 11.02 4.82 10.06
N THR A 28 11.74 5.82 10.58
CA THR A 28 11.52 6.36 11.92
C THR A 28 10.11 6.92 12.06
N LEU A 29 9.64 7.68 11.08
CA LEU A 29 8.31 8.28 11.09
C LEU A 29 7.21 7.20 11.04
N SER A 30 7.38 6.17 10.20
CA SER A 30 6.43 5.06 10.10
C SER A 30 6.32 4.28 11.42
N LEU A 31 7.45 3.93 12.02
CA LEU A 31 7.49 3.17 13.27
C LEU A 31 7.04 4.02 14.46
N ALA A 32 7.40 5.30 14.50
CA ALA A 32 6.96 6.21 15.56
C ALA A 32 5.45 6.45 15.50
N LEU A 33 4.86 6.63 14.31
CA LEU A 33 3.41 6.73 14.13
C LEU A 33 2.71 5.43 14.53
N ALA A 34 3.22 4.28 14.08
CA ALA A 34 2.65 2.98 14.46
C ALA A 34 2.69 2.77 15.97
N ALA A 35 3.82 3.06 16.61
CA ALA A 35 4.01 2.90 18.05
C ALA A 35 3.13 3.87 18.84
N SER A 36 3.07 5.15 18.45
CA SER A 36 2.27 6.16 19.18
C SER A 36 0.77 5.89 19.06
N LEU A 37 0.29 5.53 17.87
CA LEU A 37 -1.13 5.20 17.66
C LEU A 37 -1.52 3.91 18.38
N THR A 38 -0.65 2.89 18.35
CA THR A 38 -0.84 1.65 19.12
C THR A 38 -0.87 1.95 20.61
N LEU A 39 0.10 2.69 21.12
CA LEU A 39 0.18 3.05 22.54
C LEU A 39 -1.06 3.85 22.97
N PHE A 40 -1.49 4.83 22.17
CA PHE A 40 -2.70 5.59 22.42
C PHE A 40 -3.93 4.67 22.53
N MET A 41 -4.09 3.73 21.59
CA MET A 41 -5.20 2.76 21.64
C MET A 41 -5.09 1.84 22.86
N LEU A 42 -3.90 1.36 23.23
CA LEU A 42 -3.71 0.52 24.42
C LEU A 42 -4.03 1.27 25.71
N LEU A 43 -3.61 2.54 25.83
CA LEU A 43 -3.94 3.39 26.96
C LEU A 43 -5.45 3.68 27.03
N ALA A 44 -6.09 3.89 25.88
CA ALA A 44 -7.55 4.03 25.81
C ALA A 44 -8.26 2.76 26.28
N LEU A 45 -7.81 1.57 25.86
CA LEU A 45 -8.35 0.29 26.35
C LEU A 45 -8.13 0.10 27.85
N GLN A 46 -6.95 0.45 28.36
CA GLN A 46 -6.64 0.39 29.79
C GLN A 46 -7.56 1.32 30.59
N SER A 47 -7.77 2.56 30.12
CA SER A 47 -8.64 3.54 30.78
C SER A 47 -10.11 3.11 30.83
N ASN A 48 -10.56 2.33 29.84
CA ASN A 48 -11.91 1.77 29.78
C ASN A 48 -12.01 0.39 30.47
N GLY A 49 -10.92 -0.15 31.03
CA GLY A 49 -10.90 -1.47 31.67
C GLY A 49 -11.06 -2.66 30.71
N THR A 50 -10.95 -2.44 29.40
CA THR A 50 -11.17 -3.47 28.37
C THR A 50 -9.89 -4.17 27.91
N LEU A 51 -8.71 -3.69 28.33
CA LEU A 51 -7.42 -4.28 27.94
C LEU A 51 -7.26 -5.73 28.41
N TRP A 52 -7.71 -6.00 29.64
CA TRP A 52 -7.70 -7.33 30.28
C TRP A 52 -9.12 -7.80 30.63
N GLY A 53 -10.14 -7.10 30.12
CA GLY A 53 -11.54 -7.32 30.46
C GLY A 53 -12.01 -8.74 30.12
N PRO A 54 -13.12 -9.20 30.72
CA PRO A 54 -13.60 -10.56 30.57
C PRO A 54 -13.68 -10.94 29.08
N LEU A 55 -13.05 -12.06 28.73
CA LEU A 55 -13.09 -12.72 27.41
C LEU A 55 -14.50 -12.52 26.86
N VAL A 56 -14.68 -11.69 25.84
CA VAL A 56 -15.99 -11.24 25.30
C VAL A 56 -17.01 -12.39 25.39
N GLN A 57 -17.77 -12.45 26.49
CA GLN A 57 -18.63 -13.62 26.79
C GLN A 57 -19.90 -13.61 25.93
N ASN A 58 -20.10 -12.54 25.16
CA ASN A 58 -21.20 -12.40 24.23
C ASN A 58 -20.66 -12.48 22.80
N GLY A 59 -20.57 -13.70 22.27
CA GLY A 59 -20.15 -14.00 20.89
C GLY A 59 -20.91 -13.27 19.78
N GLN A 60 -21.93 -12.48 20.12
CA GLN A 60 -22.72 -11.67 19.20
C GLN A 60 -22.11 -10.29 18.87
N GLN A 61 -21.32 -9.68 19.76
CA GLN A 61 -20.71 -8.36 19.48
C GLN A 61 -19.25 -8.44 19.00
N GLY A 62 -18.60 -9.60 19.13
CA GLY A 62 -17.24 -9.82 18.64
C GLY A 62 -16.26 -8.73 19.08
N PHE A 63 -15.45 -8.21 18.15
CA PHE A 63 -14.52 -7.12 18.41
C PHE A 63 -15.20 -5.74 18.57
N TYR A 64 -16.47 -5.59 18.15
CA TYR A 64 -17.19 -4.33 18.32
C TYR A 64 -17.49 -4.00 19.78
N ALA A 65 -17.43 -4.99 20.67
CA ALA A 65 -17.48 -4.78 22.13
C ALA A 65 -16.25 -4.00 22.64
N ILE A 66 -15.11 -4.10 21.95
CA ILE A 66 -13.86 -3.43 22.34
C ILE A 66 -13.74 -2.09 21.63
N PHE A 67 -13.94 -2.09 20.31
CA PHE A 67 -13.98 -0.88 19.49
C PHE A 67 -15.32 -0.79 18.79
N PRO A 68 -16.27 0.03 19.29
CA PRO A 68 -17.56 0.21 18.64
C PRO A 68 -17.42 0.61 17.17
N HIS A 69 -18.32 0.13 16.31
CA HIS A 69 -18.26 0.36 14.88
C HIS A 69 -18.13 1.85 14.53
N ASN A 70 -18.97 2.70 15.13
CA ASN A 70 -18.95 4.15 14.90
C ASN A 70 -17.63 4.80 15.29
N LEU A 71 -16.97 4.32 16.35
CA LEU A 71 -15.66 4.81 16.76
C LEU A 71 -14.61 4.49 15.69
N MET A 72 -14.59 3.25 15.17
CA MET A 72 -13.68 2.89 14.08
C MET A 72 -13.94 3.72 12.82
N VAL A 73 -15.20 3.91 12.43
CA VAL A 73 -15.54 4.77 11.28
C VAL A 73 -15.06 6.20 11.51
N SER A 74 -15.30 6.79 12.68
CA SER A 74 -14.87 8.15 12.99
C SER A 74 -13.35 8.35 12.97
N LEU A 75 -12.58 7.31 13.31
CA LEU A 75 -11.11 7.37 13.30
C LEU A 75 -10.54 7.12 11.91
N PHE A 76 -11.03 6.10 11.20
CA PHE A 76 -10.43 5.64 9.95
C PHE A 76 -10.96 6.38 8.71
N ALA A 77 -12.24 6.79 8.68
CA ALA A 77 -12.80 7.46 7.51
C ALA A 77 -12.11 8.80 7.20
N PRO A 78 -11.82 9.69 8.17
CA PRO A 78 -11.10 10.94 7.88
C PRO A 78 -9.69 10.69 7.36
N VAL A 79 -8.98 9.72 7.94
CA VAL A 79 -7.61 9.35 7.51
C VAL A 79 -7.62 8.77 6.09
N PHE A 80 -8.58 7.89 5.79
CA PHE A 80 -8.75 7.33 4.46
C PHE A 80 -9.10 8.40 3.42
N LEU A 81 -10.06 9.29 3.73
CA LEU A 81 -10.44 10.40 2.86
C LEU A 81 -9.27 11.36 2.63
N TRP A 82 -8.48 11.65 3.66
CA TRP A 82 -7.27 12.44 3.53
C TRP A 82 -6.26 11.77 2.59
N ALA A 83 -6.02 10.46 2.74
CA ALA A 83 -5.10 9.74 1.88
C ALA A 83 -5.54 9.76 0.41
N VAL A 84 -6.83 9.53 0.15
CA VAL A 84 -7.43 9.62 -1.20
C VAL A 84 -7.29 11.04 -1.76
N PHE A 85 -7.60 12.06 -0.95
CA PHE A 85 -7.49 13.46 -1.36
C PHE A 85 -6.04 13.85 -1.68
N ALA A 86 -5.09 13.52 -0.82
CA ALA A 86 -3.66 13.80 -1.01
C ALA A 86 -3.12 13.13 -2.28
N LEU A 87 -3.46 11.86 -2.51
CA LEU A 87 -3.11 11.16 -3.74
C LEU A 87 -3.76 11.79 -4.96
N GLY A 88 -5.05 12.13 -4.89
CA GLY A 88 -5.78 12.79 -5.97
C GLY A 88 -5.17 14.13 -6.36
N MET A 89 -4.76 14.93 -5.38
CA MET A 89 -4.04 16.19 -5.59
C MET A 89 -2.68 15.98 -6.24
N GLY A 90 -1.91 14.97 -5.79
CA GLY A 90 -0.63 14.62 -6.40
C GLY A 90 -0.77 14.18 -7.86
N VAL A 91 -1.76 13.33 -8.16
CA VAL A 91 -2.09 12.89 -9.52
C VAL A 91 -2.52 14.07 -10.39
N ARG A 92 -3.39 14.96 -9.88
CA ARG A 92 -3.82 16.17 -10.60
C ARG A 92 -2.62 17.07 -10.95
N LYS A 93 -1.70 17.29 -10.02
CA LYS A 93 -0.47 18.06 -10.25
C LYS A 93 0.39 17.38 -11.32
N PHE A 94 0.60 16.07 -11.22
CA PHE A 94 1.35 15.28 -12.21
C PHE A 94 0.76 15.43 -13.62
N TRP A 95 -0.56 15.31 -13.77
CA TRP A 95 -1.21 15.48 -15.07
C TRP A 95 -1.08 16.89 -15.62
N LYS A 96 -1.20 17.91 -14.77
CA LYS A 96 -1.04 19.31 -15.17
C LYS A 96 0.35 19.59 -15.74
N ASP A 97 1.38 18.97 -15.16
CA ASP A 97 2.77 19.21 -15.56
C ASP A 97 3.19 18.34 -16.76
N VAL A 98 2.70 17.09 -16.84
CA VAL A 98 3.09 16.15 -17.91
C VAL A 98 2.30 16.32 -19.20
N THR A 99 1.02 16.71 -19.15
CA THR A 99 0.17 16.81 -20.36
C THR A 99 0.71 17.81 -21.40
N PRO A 100 1.15 19.02 -21.01
CA PRO A 100 1.75 19.99 -21.93
C PRO A 100 3.12 19.56 -22.47
N ALA A 101 3.93 18.86 -21.65
CA ALA A 101 5.30 18.46 -21.98
C ALA A 101 5.40 17.30 -23.00
N THR A 102 4.26 16.73 -23.38
CA THR A 102 4.17 15.51 -24.19
C THR A 102 3.45 15.83 -25.51
N SER A 103 2.23 15.35 -25.73
CA SER A 103 1.49 15.56 -26.99
C SER A 103 0.25 16.45 -26.90
N GLY A 104 -0.18 16.84 -25.69
CA GLY A 104 -1.50 17.44 -25.45
C GLY A 104 -2.70 16.54 -25.79
N ALA A 105 -2.47 15.34 -26.35
CA ALA A 105 -3.54 14.46 -26.82
C ALA A 105 -4.42 13.96 -25.67
N PRO A 106 -5.75 13.84 -25.89
CA PRO A 106 -6.68 13.36 -24.87
C PRO A 106 -6.41 11.90 -24.49
N LEU A 107 -6.86 11.53 -23.30
CA LEU A 107 -6.85 10.14 -22.86
C LEU A 107 -7.81 9.32 -23.72
N SER A 108 -7.39 8.11 -24.10
CA SER A 108 -8.23 7.18 -24.87
C SER A 108 -8.44 5.88 -24.12
N THR A 109 -9.62 5.26 -24.31
CA THR A 109 -9.95 3.99 -23.67
C THR A 109 -8.99 2.85 -24.03
N PRO A 110 -8.47 2.73 -25.27
CA PRO A 110 -7.51 1.67 -25.59
C PRO A 110 -6.15 1.90 -24.91
N ALA A 111 -5.73 3.16 -24.74
CA ALA A 111 -4.50 3.48 -24.02
C ALA A 111 -4.64 3.20 -22.52
N ALA A 112 -5.81 3.48 -21.93
CA ALA A 112 -6.12 3.11 -20.55
C ALA A 112 -6.08 1.59 -20.33
N ALA A 113 -6.65 0.80 -21.25
CA ALA A 113 -6.62 -0.65 -21.17
C ALA A 113 -5.18 -1.21 -21.26
N GLU A 114 -4.36 -0.74 -22.20
CA GLU A 114 -2.94 -1.17 -22.32
C GLU A 114 -2.14 -0.79 -21.08
N ALA A 115 -2.29 0.44 -20.58
CA ALA A 115 -1.57 0.90 -19.40
C ALA A 115 -1.95 0.12 -18.14
N THR A 116 -3.24 -0.16 -17.93
CA THR A 116 -3.72 -1.01 -16.83
C THR A 116 -3.16 -2.42 -16.94
N HIS A 117 -3.22 -3.03 -18.12
CA HIS A 117 -2.65 -4.37 -18.36
C HIS A 117 -1.15 -4.40 -18.07
N ASP A 118 -0.39 -3.42 -18.56
CA ASP A 118 1.06 -3.36 -18.41
C ASP A 118 1.48 -3.06 -16.97
N ALA A 119 0.69 -2.27 -16.23
CA ALA A 119 0.85 -2.03 -14.81
C ALA A 119 0.60 -3.31 -13.99
N LEU A 120 -0.53 -4.00 -14.22
CA LEU A 120 -0.91 -5.22 -13.50
C LEU A 120 0.03 -6.40 -13.77
N LYS A 121 0.62 -6.50 -14.97
CA LYS A 121 1.63 -7.53 -15.29
C LYS A 121 3.05 -7.16 -14.84
N LEU A 122 3.28 -5.92 -14.41
CA LEU A 122 4.62 -5.37 -14.19
C LEU A 122 5.54 -5.63 -15.39
N LYS A 123 5.06 -5.40 -16.61
CA LYS A 123 5.76 -5.73 -17.87
C LYS A 123 7.19 -5.19 -17.90
N TYR A 124 7.35 -3.93 -17.50
CA TYR A 124 8.62 -3.22 -17.47
C TYR A 124 9.51 -3.51 -16.24
N LEU A 125 9.09 -4.43 -15.36
CA LEU A 125 9.97 -4.98 -14.31
C LEU A 125 10.70 -6.25 -14.78
N GLY A 126 10.38 -6.75 -15.98
CA GLY A 126 11.07 -7.86 -16.64
C GLY A 126 12.31 -7.47 -17.45
N GLY A 127 12.79 -6.22 -17.35
CA GLY A 127 13.95 -5.75 -18.14
C GLY A 127 13.68 -5.49 -19.63
N GLY A 128 12.43 -5.67 -20.11
CA GLY A 128 12.08 -5.57 -21.53
C GLY A 128 12.32 -6.87 -22.31
N HIS A 129 13.33 -7.66 -21.93
CA HIS A 129 13.62 -8.99 -22.47
C HIS A 129 12.85 -10.13 -21.75
N GLY A 130 12.41 -9.91 -20.51
CA GLY A 130 11.54 -10.84 -19.77
C GLY A 130 12.21 -11.57 -18.62
N ASP A 131 13.55 -11.56 -18.53
CA ASP A 131 14.31 -12.34 -17.53
C ASP A 131 14.43 -11.65 -16.17
N GLY A 132 13.94 -10.40 -16.06
CA GLY A 132 13.89 -9.67 -14.80
C GLY A 132 15.01 -8.65 -14.66
N CYS A 133 15.46 -8.45 -13.43
CA CYS A 133 16.50 -7.48 -13.12
C CYS A 133 17.49 -8.06 -12.11
N ASN A 134 18.74 -7.63 -12.25
CA ASN A 134 19.85 -7.89 -11.37
C ASN A 134 19.54 -7.40 -9.94
N ASN A 135 20.06 -8.12 -8.94
CA ASN A 135 19.88 -7.74 -7.53
C ASN A 135 21.19 -7.74 -6.73
N GLU A 136 21.73 -8.92 -6.42
CA GLU A 136 22.97 -9.07 -5.64
C GLU A 136 24.21 -9.20 -6.53
N ASP A 137 24.03 -9.80 -7.70
CA ASP A 137 25.05 -10.05 -8.71
C ASP A 137 24.53 -9.64 -10.11
N ASP A 138 25.32 -10.00 -11.13
CA ASP A 138 25.00 -9.73 -12.53
C ASP A 138 23.98 -10.72 -13.15
N ALA A 139 23.45 -11.67 -12.37
CA ALA A 139 22.46 -12.61 -12.86
C ALA A 139 21.07 -11.98 -12.96
N PHE A 140 20.38 -12.23 -14.07
CA PHE A 140 18.98 -11.83 -14.21
C PHE A 140 18.07 -12.70 -13.34
N THR A 141 17.15 -12.05 -12.61
CA THR A 141 16.18 -12.76 -11.78
C THR A 141 14.81 -12.11 -11.79
N LEU A 142 13.78 -12.97 -11.78
CA LEU A 142 12.38 -12.60 -11.61
C LEU A 142 11.95 -12.47 -10.15
N ALA A 143 12.86 -12.69 -9.18
CA ALA A 143 12.55 -12.67 -7.75
C ALA A 143 11.85 -11.38 -7.33
N ARG A 144 12.35 -10.22 -7.78
CA ARG A 144 11.74 -8.91 -7.50
C ARG A 144 10.33 -8.78 -8.07
N LYS A 145 10.08 -9.30 -9.27
CA LYS A 145 8.75 -9.27 -9.90
C LYS A 145 7.76 -10.14 -9.15
N ARG A 146 8.15 -11.37 -8.79
CA ARG A 146 7.30 -12.33 -8.05
C ARG A 146 6.96 -11.81 -6.66
N THR A 147 7.95 -11.35 -5.91
CA THR A 147 7.74 -10.79 -4.56
C THR A 147 6.91 -9.50 -4.60
N HIS A 148 7.07 -8.66 -5.63
CA HIS A 148 6.21 -7.50 -5.82
C HIS A 148 4.77 -7.88 -6.15
N HIS A 149 4.54 -8.88 -7.01
CA HIS A 149 3.19 -9.41 -7.28
C HIS A 149 2.53 -9.96 -6.01
N LEU A 150 3.24 -10.75 -5.21
CA LEU A 150 2.72 -11.23 -3.93
C LEU A 150 2.32 -10.08 -2.99
N THR A 151 3.14 -9.02 -2.93
CA THR A 151 2.85 -7.83 -2.14
C THR A 151 1.65 -7.06 -2.68
N PHE A 152 1.62 -6.78 -3.98
CA PHE A 152 0.57 -6.00 -4.63
C PHE A 152 -0.78 -6.71 -4.57
N TYR A 153 -0.86 -7.95 -5.06
CA TYR A 153 -2.09 -8.73 -5.03
C TYR A 153 -2.49 -9.10 -3.60
N GLY A 154 -1.52 -9.33 -2.70
CA GLY A 154 -1.80 -9.53 -1.27
C GLY A 154 -2.51 -8.33 -0.65
N PHE A 155 -1.98 -7.11 -0.88
CA PHE A 155 -2.61 -5.87 -0.43
C PHE A 155 -3.98 -5.65 -1.08
N MET A 156 -4.13 -5.89 -2.39
CA MET A 156 -5.41 -5.76 -3.10
C MET A 156 -6.47 -6.72 -2.56
N LEU A 157 -6.11 -7.97 -2.23
CA LEU A 157 -7.02 -8.93 -1.62
C LEU A 157 -7.42 -8.51 -0.20
N CYS A 158 -6.49 -8.00 0.62
CA CYS A 158 -6.83 -7.42 1.92
C CYS A 158 -7.77 -6.21 1.80
N PHE A 159 -7.51 -5.31 0.86
CA PHE A 159 -8.37 -4.16 0.60
C PHE A 159 -9.77 -4.59 0.11
N ALA A 160 -9.83 -5.61 -0.76
CA ALA A 160 -11.09 -6.21 -1.20
C ALA A 160 -11.85 -6.84 -0.03
N ALA A 161 -11.16 -7.52 0.90
CA ALA A 161 -11.78 -8.06 2.11
C ALA A 161 -12.47 -6.98 2.94
N THR A 162 -11.80 -5.85 3.19
CA THR A 162 -12.40 -4.71 3.90
C THR A 162 -13.55 -4.09 3.12
N SER A 163 -13.43 -3.97 1.80
CA SER A 163 -14.48 -3.40 0.95
C SER A 163 -15.75 -4.28 0.95
N VAL A 164 -15.60 -5.60 0.81
CA VAL A 164 -16.70 -6.56 0.90
C VAL A 164 -17.31 -6.54 2.31
N ALA A 165 -16.50 -6.48 3.36
CA ALA A 165 -17.00 -6.35 4.73
C ALA A 165 -17.84 -5.08 4.95
N THR A 166 -17.45 -3.95 4.35
CA THR A 166 -18.22 -2.70 4.38
C THR A 166 -19.55 -2.85 3.63
N LEU A 167 -19.55 -3.49 2.47
CA LEU A 167 -20.78 -3.78 1.72
C LEU A 167 -21.71 -4.72 2.51
N TYR A 168 -21.17 -5.76 3.12
CA TYR A 168 -21.91 -6.68 3.99
C TYR A 168 -22.58 -5.91 5.12
N HIS A 169 -21.84 -5.01 5.78
CA HIS A 169 -22.36 -4.22 6.87
C HIS A 169 -23.47 -3.24 6.45
N TYR A 170 -23.22 -2.39 5.45
CA TYR A 170 -24.12 -1.28 5.12
C TYR A 170 -25.19 -1.61 4.07
N ALA A 171 -24.88 -2.47 3.10
CA ALA A 171 -25.82 -2.81 2.03
C ALA A 171 -26.68 -4.03 2.38
N PHE A 172 -26.10 -5.04 3.03
CA PHE A 172 -26.80 -6.29 3.35
C PHE A 172 -27.21 -6.42 4.82
N GLY A 173 -26.74 -5.52 5.70
CA GLY A 173 -27.03 -5.59 7.13
C GLY A 173 -26.42 -6.82 7.82
N TRP A 174 -25.31 -7.34 7.29
CA TRP A 174 -24.57 -8.48 7.84
C TRP A 174 -23.34 -7.96 8.61
N PRO A 175 -23.47 -7.65 9.91
CA PRO A 175 -22.34 -7.19 10.70
C PRO A 175 -21.36 -8.33 10.99
N ALA A 176 -20.08 -7.97 11.15
CA ALA A 176 -19.08 -8.88 11.71
C ALA A 176 -19.49 -9.26 13.16
N PRO A 177 -19.08 -10.44 13.67
CA PRO A 177 -18.01 -11.32 13.19
C PRO A 177 -18.41 -12.27 12.06
N TYR A 178 -17.55 -12.41 11.05
CA TYR A 178 -17.76 -13.35 9.93
C TYR A 178 -17.09 -14.71 10.16
N ASP A 179 -17.70 -15.76 9.61
CA ASP A 179 -17.15 -17.13 9.59
C ASP A 179 -15.93 -17.27 8.67
N PHE A 180 -15.16 -18.35 8.86
CA PHE A 180 -13.94 -18.61 8.10
C PHE A 180 -14.16 -18.78 6.59
N ASN A 181 -15.34 -19.29 6.21
CA ASN A 181 -15.71 -19.51 4.81
C ASN A 181 -16.33 -18.26 4.15
N SER A 182 -16.50 -17.17 4.90
CA SER A 182 -17.02 -15.93 4.35
C SER A 182 -16.04 -15.28 3.38
N LEU A 183 -16.56 -14.61 2.36
CA LEU A 183 -15.74 -13.93 1.36
C LEU A 183 -14.73 -12.93 1.98
N PRO A 184 -15.10 -12.06 2.95
CA PRO A 184 -14.13 -11.20 3.61
C PRO A 184 -12.98 -11.97 4.29
N LYS A 185 -13.28 -13.10 4.94
CA LYS A 185 -12.23 -13.86 5.63
C LYS A 185 -11.29 -14.56 4.66
N ILE A 186 -11.81 -15.20 3.61
CA ILE A 186 -10.98 -15.87 2.60
C ILE A 186 -10.05 -14.86 1.91
N LEU A 187 -10.61 -13.73 1.44
CA LEU A 187 -9.82 -12.68 0.81
C LEU A 187 -8.76 -12.11 1.76
N GLY A 188 -9.13 -11.87 3.02
CA GLY A 188 -8.21 -11.35 4.04
C GLY A 188 -7.08 -12.32 4.39
N THR A 189 -7.38 -13.62 4.52
CA THR A 189 -6.37 -14.63 4.85
C THR A 189 -5.40 -14.87 3.70
N VAL A 190 -5.91 -15.10 2.49
CA VAL A 190 -5.06 -15.30 1.30
C VAL A 190 -4.25 -14.03 1.01
N GLY A 191 -4.89 -12.86 1.11
CA GLY A 191 -4.24 -11.57 0.97
C GLY A 191 -3.14 -11.35 2.01
N GLY A 192 -3.42 -11.64 3.28
CA GLY A 192 -2.48 -11.51 4.39
C GLY A 192 -1.26 -12.41 4.24
N ILE A 193 -1.44 -13.68 3.89
CA ILE A 193 -0.33 -14.62 3.66
C ILE A 193 0.53 -14.15 2.47
N SER A 194 -0.10 -13.81 1.35
CA SER A 194 0.59 -13.31 0.17
C SER A 194 1.37 -12.02 0.48
N LEU A 195 0.77 -11.09 1.21
CA LEU A 195 1.39 -9.83 1.60
C LEU A 195 2.58 -10.06 2.54
N ALA A 196 2.46 -10.98 3.50
CA ALA A 196 3.54 -11.34 4.41
C ALA A 196 4.75 -11.94 3.67
N LEU A 197 4.50 -12.92 2.80
CA LEU A 197 5.57 -13.56 2.00
C LEU A 197 6.21 -12.59 1.01
N GLY A 198 5.39 -11.78 0.34
CA GLY A 198 5.85 -10.76 -0.60
C GLY A 198 6.71 -9.69 0.06
N SER A 199 6.26 -9.13 1.19
CA SER A 199 7.00 -8.09 1.92
C SER A 199 8.28 -8.63 2.55
N LEU A 200 8.27 -9.85 3.10
CA LEU A 200 9.48 -10.51 3.59
C LEU A 200 10.49 -10.75 2.46
N GLY A 201 10.01 -11.19 1.30
CA GLY A 201 10.84 -11.39 0.11
C GLY A 201 11.45 -10.07 -0.41
N LEU A 202 10.66 -9.00 -0.47
CA LEU A 202 11.16 -7.67 -0.83
C LEU A 202 12.16 -7.12 0.19
N TRP A 203 11.96 -7.39 1.48
CA TRP A 203 12.90 -7.02 2.53
C TRP A 203 14.25 -7.70 2.35
N ARG A 204 14.25 -9.03 2.15
CA ARG A 204 15.47 -9.81 1.88
C ARG A 204 16.20 -9.29 0.63
N LEU A 205 15.47 -9.07 -0.47
CA LEU A 205 16.03 -8.50 -1.70
C LEU A 205 16.56 -7.07 -1.51
N ASN A 206 15.96 -6.27 -0.62
CA ASN A 206 16.45 -4.92 -0.30
C ASN A 206 17.77 -4.95 0.47
N LEU A 207 17.93 -5.92 1.38
CA LEU A 207 19.17 -6.10 2.16
C LEU A 207 20.30 -6.67 1.31
N ALA A 208 20.01 -7.62 0.42
CA ALA A 208 21.00 -8.26 -0.46
C ALA A 208 21.36 -7.43 -1.71
N ARG A 209 20.77 -6.24 -1.90
CA ARG A 209 20.95 -5.49 -3.14
C ARG A 209 22.33 -4.85 -3.22
N ASP A 210 22.99 -5.01 -4.36
CA ASP A 210 24.26 -4.35 -4.64
C ASP A 210 24.15 -2.83 -4.44
N PRO A 211 25.12 -2.18 -3.75
CA PRO A 211 25.10 -0.74 -3.50
C PRO A 211 25.00 0.13 -4.75
N ASN A 212 25.54 -0.31 -5.89
CA ASN A 212 25.51 0.41 -7.17
C ASN A 212 24.14 0.31 -7.87
N HIS A 213 23.31 -0.67 -7.48
CA HIS A 213 21.98 -0.91 -8.08
C HIS A 213 20.85 -0.12 -7.42
N GLY A 214 21.13 0.78 -6.48
CA GLY A 214 20.11 1.57 -5.76
C GLY A 214 20.60 2.93 -5.27
N ASP A 215 19.65 3.79 -4.93
CA ASP A 215 19.94 5.07 -4.28
C ASP A 215 19.87 4.89 -2.75
N VAL A 216 21.00 5.10 -2.07
CA VAL A 216 21.13 4.98 -0.61
C VAL A 216 20.13 5.88 0.11
N LYS A 217 19.82 7.06 -0.45
CA LYS A 217 18.90 8.04 0.17
C LYS A 217 17.46 7.55 0.21
N GLN A 218 17.07 6.57 -0.63
CA GLN A 218 15.71 6.02 -0.66
C GLN A 218 15.51 4.86 0.33
N ARG A 219 16.58 4.27 0.86
CA ARG A 219 16.53 3.08 1.72
C ARG A 219 15.64 3.23 2.97
N PRO A 220 15.67 4.34 3.73
CA PRO A 220 14.83 4.46 4.93
C PRO A 220 13.34 4.43 4.61
N MET A 221 12.93 5.12 3.54
CA MET A 221 11.54 5.17 3.11
C MET A 221 11.03 3.80 2.63
N ASP A 222 11.86 3.09 1.86
CA ASP A 222 11.55 1.74 1.37
C ASP A 222 11.34 0.76 2.51
N ARG A 223 12.25 0.80 3.48
CA ARG A 223 12.23 -0.09 4.63
C ARG A 223 11.04 0.20 5.53
N GLY A 224 10.73 1.47 5.78
CA GLY A 224 9.55 1.85 6.56
C GLY A 224 8.26 1.29 5.97
N PHE A 225 8.07 1.46 4.66
CA PHE A 225 6.88 0.97 3.98
C PHE A 225 6.79 -0.57 3.95
N ILE A 226 7.89 -1.26 3.62
CA ILE A 226 7.91 -2.74 3.60
C ILE A 226 7.67 -3.30 5.01
N ALA A 227 8.27 -2.70 6.04
CA ALA A 227 8.10 -3.12 7.42
C ALA A 227 6.64 -2.94 7.89
N LEU A 228 6.00 -1.81 7.58
CA LEU A 228 4.58 -1.60 7.89
C LEU A 228 3.70 -2.67 7.23
N LEU A 229 3.88 -2.92 5.92
CA LEU A 229 3.10 -3.94 5.21
C LEU A 229 3.27 -5.33 5.84
N PHE A 230 4.51 -5.71 6.19
CA PHE A 230 4.80 -6.96 6.84
C PHE A 230 4.12 -7.04 8.22
N LEU A 231 4.32 -6.04 9.08
CA LEU A 231 3.72 -6.01 10.42
C LEU A 231 2.19 -6.05 10.37
N ILE A 232 1.56 -5.30 9.46
CA ILE A 232 0.10 -5.31 9.26
C ILE A 232 -0.38 -6.70 8.86
N SER A 233 0.30 -7.34 7.90
CA SER A 233 -0.08 -8.68 7.45
C SER A 233 0.05 -9.74 8.56
N VAL A 234 1.15 -9.71 9.32
CA VAL A 234 1.39 -10.64 10.43
C VAL A 234 0.41 -10.41 11.57
N THR A 235 0.20 -9.15 11.97
CA THR A 235 -0.74 -8.83 13.05
C THR A 235 -2.19 -9.11 12.67
N GLY A 236 -2.56 -8.95 11.39
CA GLY A 236 -3.90 -9.30 10.90
C GLY A 236 -4.16 -10.81 10.92
N LEU A 237 -3.17 -11.62 10.51
CA LEU A 237 -3.24 -13.08 10.61
C LEU A 237 -3.23 -13.54 12.07
N ALA A 238 -2.39 -12.94 12.92
CA ALA A 238 -2.35 -13.23 14.35
C ALA A 238 -3.68 -12.89 15.03
N LEU A 239 -4.31 -11.77 14.67
CA LEU A 239 -5.60 -11.35 15.19
C LEU A 239 -6.72 -12.34 14.82
N MET A 240 -6.65 -12.93 13.62
CA MET A 240 -7.58 -13.99 13.22
C MET A 240 -7.45 -15.22 14.14
N LEU A 241 -6.22 -15.62 14.49
CA LEU A 241 -5.94 -16.77 15.33
C LEU A 241 -6.19 -16.50 16.82
N SER A 242 -6.03 -15.25 17.26
CA SER A 242 -6.25 -14.84 18.65
C SER A 242 -7.72 -14.55 18.99
N ARG A 243 -8.64 -14.85 18.07
CA ARG A 243 -10.09 -14.70 18.30
C ARG A 243 -10.49 -15.42 19.59
N ASN A 244 -11.23 -14.73 20.45
CA ASN A 244 -11.68 -15.23 21.76
C ASN A 244 -10.55 -15.55 22.77
N THR A 245 -9.37 -14.94 22.62
CA THR A 245 -8.29 -15.01 23.62
C THR A 245 -8.10 -13.67 24.32
N ALA A 246 -7.44 -13.68 25.48
CA ALA A 246 -7.08 -12.46 26.22
C ALA A 246 -6.13 -11.53 25.46
N ALA A 247 -5.41 -12.04 24.45
CA ALA A 247 -4.52 -11.25 23.59
C ALA A 247 -5.26 -10.47 22.49
N MET A 248 -6.56 -10.73 22.27
CA MET A 248 -7.31 -10.12 21.17
C MET A 248 -7.37 -8.58 21.24
N PRO A 249 -7.68 -7.94 22.39
CA PRO A 249 -7.78 -6.48 22.46
C PRO A 249 -6.45 -5.77 22.14
N SER A 250 -5.34 -6.28 22.66
CA SER A 250 -4.01 -5.69 22.45
C SER A 250 -3.52 -5.90 21.01
N LEU A 251 -3.74 -7.09 20.43
CA LEU A 251 -3.44 -7.36 19.02
C LEU A 251 -4.31 -6.52 18.08
N LEU A 252 -5.58 -6.30 18.43
CA LEU A 252 -6.49 -5.45 17.66
C LEU A 252 -6.01 -3.99 17.68
N ALA A 253 -5.66 -3.45 18.85
CA ALA A 253 -5.09 -2.10 18.97
C ALA A 253 -3.79 -1.95 18.17
N LEU A 254 -2.89 -2.94 18.24
CA LEU A 254 -1.65 -2.96 17.46
C LEU A 254 -1.94 -2.98 15.95
N HIS A 255 -2.82 -3.87 15.50
CA HIS A 255 -3.18 -3.97 14.09
C HIS A 255 -3.81 -2.68 13.56
N LEU A 256 -4.78 -2.10 14.29
CA LEU A 256 -5.43 -0.86 13.91
C LEU A 256 -4.46 0.34 13.91
N GLY A 257 -3.57 0.43 14.90
CA GLY A 257 -2.52 1.46 14.94
C GLY A 257 -1.59 1.38 13.73
N LEU A 258 -1.17 0.16 13.35
CA LEU A 258 -0.35 -0.07 12.17
C LEU A 258 -1.08 0.28 10.86
N VAL A 259 -2.35 -0.12 10.69
CA VAL A 259 -3.15 0.19 9.50
C VAL A 259 -3.35 1.71 9.38
N MET A 260 -3.63 2.40 10.47
CA MET A 260 -3.79 3.85 10.46
C MET A 260 -2.48 4.56 10.12
N ALA A 261 -1.34 4.11 10.67
CA ALA A 261 -0.02 4.61 10.30
C ALA A 261 0.28 4.39 8.80
N LEU A 262 -0.12 3.24 8.24
CA LEU A 262 -0.01 2.98 6.80
C LEU A 262 -0.80 4.03 6.01
N PHE A 263 -2.10 4.23 6.26
CA PHE A 263 -2.89 5.17 5.48
C PHE A 263 -2.40 6.62 5.59
N LEU A 264 -1.90 7.04 6.75
CA LEU A 264 -1.29 8.36 6.92
C LEU A 264 0.01 8.54 6.10
N THR A 265 0.78 7.46 5.93
CA THR A 265 2.07 7.49 5.21
C THR A 265 1.96 7.12 3.74
N LEU A 266 0.86 6.49 3.33
CA LEU A 266 0.61 5.94 2.00
C LEU A 266 0.75 7.00 0.87
N PRO A 267 0.24 8.24 0.99
CA PRO A 267 0.42 9.28 -0.04
C PRO A 267 1.86 9.75 -0.22
N TYR A 268 2.72 9.53 0.78
CA TYR A 268 4.08 10.07 0.84
C TYR A 268 5.16 9.02 0.55
N GLY A 269 4.79 7.74 0.52
CA GLY A 269 5.73 6.63 0.31
C GLY A 269 5.77 6.07 -1.12
N LYS A 270 6.40 4.90 -1.26
CA LYS A 270 6.49 4.18 -2.55
C LYS A 270 5.16 3.71 -3.11
N PHE A 271 4.08 3.73 -2.31
CA PHE A 271 2.75 3.44 -2.85
C PHE A 271 2.33 4.48 -3.90
N ALA A 272 2.56 5.78 -3.62
CA ALA A 272 2.29 6.86 -4.56
C ALA A 272 3.07 6.70 -5.87
N HIS A 273 4.29 6.16 -5.81
CA HIS A 273 5.07 5.82 -7.00
C HIS A 273 4.34 4.85 -7.94
N GLY A 274 3.62 3.85 -7.40
CA GLY A 274 2.82 2.93 -8.23
C GLY A 274 1.73 3.64 -9.02
N ILE A 275 1.09 4.64 -8.41
CA ILE A 275 0.05 5.46 -9.06
C ILE A 275 0.66 6.34 -10.15
N PHE A 276 1.74 7.06 -9.84
CA PHE A 276 2.44 7.90 -10.83
C PHE A 276 3.02 7.08 -11.98
N ARG A 277 3.50 5.86 -11.71
CA ARG A 277 3.96 4.92 -12.75
C ARG A 277 2.82 4.46 -13.64
N THR A 278 1.62 4.25 -13.10
CA THR A 278 0.44 3.92 -13.90
C THR A 278 0.02 5.11 -14.77
N ALA A 279 0.06 6.32 -14.22
CA ALA A 279 -0.21 7.55 -14.98
C ALA A 279 0.81 7.77 -16.10
N SER A 280 2.10 7.49 -15.87
CA SER A 280 3.13 7.59 -16.91
C SER A 280 2.99 6.51 -17.99
N LEU A 281 2.63 5.28 -17.64
CA LEU A 281 2.31 4.22 -18.60
C LEU A 281 1.10 4.56 -19.47
N LEU A 282 0.08 5.18 -18.88
CA LEU A 282 -1.06 5.71 -19.62
C LEU A 282 -0.60 6.76 -20.61
N ARG A 283 0.26 7.70 -20.18
CA ARG A 283 0.75 8.72 -21.09
C ARG A 283 1.60 8.13 -22.23
N PHE A 284 2.51 7.23 -21.92
CA PHE A 284 3.31 6.51 -22.89
C PHE A 284 2.43 5.76 -23.91
N SER A 285 1.34 5.13 -23.45
CA SER A 285 0.39 4.43 -24.33
C SER A 285 -0.36 5.38 -25.27
N VAL A 286 -0.68 6.60 -24.81
CA VAL A 286 -1.29 7.64 -25.66
C VAL A 286 -0.28 8.12 -26.70
N GLU A 287 0.96 8.40 -26.31
CA GLU A 287 2.02 8.89 -27.20
C GLU A 287 2.39 7.89 -28.28
N LYS A 288 2.51 6.60 -27.93
CA LYS A 288 2.79 5.51 -28.87
C LYS A 288 1.73 5.41 -29.99
N ARG A 289 0.52 5.92 -29.75
CA ARG A 289 -0.59 5.95 -30.73
C ARG A 289 -0.63 7.24 -31.54
N GLN A 290 0.20 8.22 -31.22
CA GLN A 290 0.32 9.43 -32.02
C GLN A 290 1.25 9.18 -33.20
N PRO A 291 0.99 9.83 -34.35
CA PRO A 291 1.93 9.79 -35.47
C PRO A 291 3.31 10.29 -35.02
N SER A 292 4.36 9.64 -35.53
CA SER A 292 5.74 10.04 -35.24
C SER A 292 5.95 11.49 -35.67
N LYS A 293 6.39 12.34 -34.73
CA LYS A 293 6.83 13.71 -35.02
C LYS A 293 8.33 13.78 -35.33
N LEU A 294 9.03 12.64 -35.31
CA LEU A 294 10.42 12.56 -35.75
C LEU A 294 10.42 12.70 -37.26
N ALA A 295 10.68 13.92 -37.74
CA ALA A 295 11.11 14.15 -39.10
C ALA A 295 12.51 13.54 -39.27
N LEU A 296 12.55 12.23 -39.53
CA LEU A 296 13.75 11.62 -40.07
C LEU A 296 13.86 12.17 -41.50
N GLY A 297 14.82 13.07 -41.72
CA GLY A 297 15.12 13.57 -43.05
C GLY A 297 15.36 12.38 -43.98
N SER A 298 14.67 12.37 -45.10
CA SER A 298 15.01 11.49 -46.21
C SER A 298 16.30 12.04 -46.83
N ASP A 299 17.43 11.39 -46.57
CA ASP A 299 18.60 11.46 -47.44
C ASP A 299 18.32 10.69 -48.74
#